data_AF-A0A2T9YX40-F1
#
_entry.id   AF-A0A2T9YX40-F1
#
_cell.length_a   1.000
_cell.length_b   1.000
_cell.length_c   1.000
_cell.angle_alpha   90.00
_cell.angle_beta   90.00
_cell.angle_gamma   90.00
#
_symmetry.space_group_name_H-M   'P 1'
#
loop_
_entity.id
_entity.type
_entity.pdbx_description
1 polymer ?
#
loop_
_entity_poly.entity_id
_entity_poly.type
_entity_poly.pdbx_seq_one_letter_code
_entity_poly.pdbx_strand_id
1 'polypeptide(L)'
;MEEQKKQENLTEEEKKANHIASEKRRRQNIRIGYDQIINSVPTLTKNQKSEGVILQKTVEYILQLQLENSELKAKLDSEHS
;
A
#
# COMPACT_ATOMS: atom_id res chain seq x y z
N MET A 1 -40.60 -18.15 5.82
CA MET A 1 -39.62 -18.83 4.95
C MET A 1 -38.97 -17.75 4.12
N GLU A 2 -37.75 -17.35 4.49
CA GLU A 2 -36.97 -16.42 3.66
C GLU A 2 -36.45 -17.20 2.45
N GLU A 3 -36.92 -16.80 1.28
CA GLU A 3 -36.52 -17.33 0.00
C GLU A 3 -35.07 -16.92 -0.25
N GLN A 4 -34.14 -17.78 0.16
CA GLN A 4 -32.73 -17.66 -0.22
C GLN A 4 -32.66 -17.80 -1.74
N LYS A 5 -32.57 -16.65 -2.41
CA LYS A 5 -32.37 -16.50 -3.85
C LYS A 5 -31.34 -17.51 -4.32
N LYS A 6 -31.78 -18.46 -5.14
CA LYS A 6 -30.95 -19.30 -5.99
C LYS A 6 -29.85 -18.42 -6.58
N GLN A 7 -28.60 -18.68 -6.21
CA GLN A 7 -27.44 -18.25 -6.96
C GLN A 7 -27.63 -18.77 -8.38
N GLU A 8 -28.05 -17.89 -9.29
CA GLU A 8 -27.93 -18.17 -10.72
C GLU A 8 -26.44 -18.38 -10.96
N ASN A 9 -26.09 -19.59 -11.37
CA ASN A 9 -24.72 -19.92 -11.74
C ASN A 9 -24.32 -18.98 -12.88
N LEU A 10 -23.48 -17.99 -12.57
CA LEU A 10 -22.86 -17.10 -13.56
C LEU A 10 -22.39 -17.94 -14.74
N THR A 11 -22.71 -17.50 -15.96
CA THR A 11 -22.19 -18.13 -17.18
C THR A 11 -20.66 -18.10 -17.16
N GLU A 12 -20.02 -19.01 -17.89
CA GLU A 12 -18.54 -19.04 -17.96
C GLU A 12 -17.98 -17.72 -18.52
N GLU A 13 -18.74 -17.05 -19.40
CA GLU A 13 -18.43 -15.73 -19.94
C GLU A 13 -18.51 -14.64 -18.86
N GLU A 14 -19.56 -14.64 -18.03
CA GLU A 14 -19.69 -13.72 -16.89
C GLU A 14 -18.62 -13.96 -15.82
N LYS A 15 -18.30 -15.22 -15.51
CA LYS A 15 -17.20 -15.55 -14.59
C LYS A 15 -15.88 -15.02 -15.10
N LYS A 16 -15.59 -15.20 -16.39
CA LYS A 16 -14.38 -14.68 -17.03
C LYS A 16 -14.33 -13.16 -17.00
N ALA A 17 -15.43 -12.49 -17.32
CA ALA A 17 -15.53 -11.03 -17.26
C ALA A 17 -15.31 -10.50 -15.84
N ASN A 18 -15.95 -11.11 -14.84
CA ASN A 18 -15.80 -10.76 -13.43
C ASN A 18 -14.38 -10.98 -12.92
N HIS A 19 -13.72 -12.08 -13.31
CA HIS A 19 -12.33 -12.34 -12.96
C HIS A 19 -11.40 -11.25 -13.50
N ILE A 20 -11.54 -10.88 -14.78
CA ILE A 20 -10.75 -9.81 -15.41
C ILE A 20 -11.00 -8.46 -14.70
N ALA A 21 -12.25 -8.14 -14.41
CA ALA A 21 -12.62 -6.90 -13.72
C ALA A 21 -12.07 -6.84 -12.29
N SER A 22 -12.16 -7.95 -11.55
CA SER A 22 -11.61 -8.08 -10.20
C SER A 22 -10.10 -7.90 -10.20
N GLU A 23 -9.40 -8.54 -11.14
CA GLU A 23 -7.95 -8.44 -11.23
C GLU A 23 -7.49 -7.04 -11.67
N LYS A 24 -8.23 -6.38 -12.56
CA LYS A 24 -7.97 -4.97 -12.93
C LYS A 24 -8.10 -4.05 -11.71
N ARG A 25 -9.16 -4.24 -10.90
CA ARG A 25 -9.36 -3.49 -9.66
C ARG A 25 -8.26 -3.77 -8.65
N ARG A 26 -7.87 -5.03 -8.47
CA ARG A 26 -6.76 -5.44 -7.58
C ARG A 26 -5.46 -4.73 -7.97
N ARG A 27 -5.08 -4.75 -9.25
CA ARG A 27 -3.87 -4.07 -9.75
C ARG A 27 -3.96 -2.55 -9.60
N GLN A 28 -5.13 -1.95 -9.84
CA GLN A 28 -5.32 -0.52 -9.66
C GLN A 28 -5.13 -0.11 -8.18
N ASN A 29 -5.68 -0.89 -7.25
CA ASN A 29 -5.50 -0.64 -5.81
C ASN A 29 -4.03 -0.73 -5.39
N ILE A 30 -3.29 -1.72 -5.90
CA ILE A 30 -1.84 -1.84 -5.65
C ILE A 30 -1.11 -0.59 -6.15
N ARG A 31 -1.42 -0.13 -7.36
CA ARG A 31 -0.80 1.07 -7.94
C ARG A 31 -1.07 2.32 -7.10
N ILE A 32 -2.31 2.50 -6.64
CA ILE A 32 -2.67 3.60 -5.74
C ILE A 32 -1.86 3.53 -4.44
N GLY A 33 -1.66 2.33 -3.89
CA GLY A 33 -0.80 2.13 -2.72
C GLY A 33 0.65 2.57 -2.96
N TYR A 34 1.23 2.22 -4.12
CA TYR A 34 2.56 2.71 -4.51
C TYR A 34 2.60 4.22 -4.67
N ASP A 35 1.58 4.83 -5.28
CA ASP A 35 1.50 6.29 -5.43
C ASP A 35 1.46 6.99 -4.05
N GLN A 36 0.76 6.42 -3.07
CA GLN A 36 0.74 6.92 -1.69
C GLN A 36 2.12 6.85 -1.03
N ILE A 37 2.84 5.74 -1.22
CA ILE A 37 4.21 5.56 -0.70
C ILE A 37 5.15 6.60 -1.32
N ILE A 38 5.12 6.76 -2.65
CA ILE A 38 5.94 7.75 -3.37
C ILE A 38 5.71 9.16 -2.84
N ASN A 39 4.45 9.52 -2.54
CA ASN A 39 4.14 10.85 -2.00
C ASN A 39 4.58 11.04 -0.54
N SER A 40 4.77 9.96 0.21
CA SER A 40 5.11 10.02 1.65
C SER A 40 6.61 9.96 1.92
N VAL A 41 7.40 9.39 1.00
CA VAL A 41 8.83 9.19 1.15
C VAL A 41 9.60 10.30 0.39
N PRO A 42 10.29 11.23 1.08
CA PRO A 42 10.92 12.39 0.44
C PRO A 42 12.01 12.05 -0.59
N THR A 43 12.63 10.87 -0.47
CA THR A 43 13.72 10.42 -1.34
C THR A 43 13.23 9.75 -2.63
N LEU A 44 11.91 9.63 -2.82
CA LEU A 44 11.26 9.15 -4.03
C LEU A 44 10.79 10.31 -4.89
N THR A 45 10.87 10.15 -6.21
CA THR A 45 10.32 11.11 -7.18
C THR A 45 9.03 10.57 -7.79
N LYS A 46 8.14 11.45 -8.24
CA LYS A 46 6.88 11.06 -8.92
C LYS A 46 7.09 10.23 -10.20
N ASN A 47 8.31 10.22 -10.75
CA ASN A 47 8.67 9.46 -11.94
C ASN A 47 9.34 8.11 -11.62
N GLN A 48 9.50 7.73 -10.36
CA GLN A 48 10.08 6.43 -9.99
C GLN A 48 9.08 5.32 -10.33
N LYS A 49 9.42 4.50 -11.32
CA LYS A 49 8.57 3.39 -11.80
C LYS A 49 8.98 2.01 -11.28
N SER A 50 10.20 1.89 -10.74
CA SER A 50 10.72 0.62 -10.26
C SER A 50 10.15 0.31 -8.88
N GLU A 51 9.28 -0.70 -8.80
CA GLU A 51 8.67 -1.18 -7.54
C GLU A 51 9.73 -1.54 -6.50
N GLY A 52 10.80 -2.25 -6.90
CA GLY A 52 11.88 -2.63 -5.98
C GLY A 52 12.61 -1.42 -5.38
N VAL A 53 12.86 -0.38 -6.19
CA VAL A 53 13.50 0.86 -5.71
C VAL A 53 12.58 1.63 -4.78
N ILE A 54 11.27 1.67 -5.06
CA ILE A 54 10.28 2.29 -4.18
C ILE A 54 10.29 1.60 -2.81
N LEU A 55 10.20 0.27 -2.79
CA LEU A 55 10.21 -0.49 -1.54
C LEU A 55 11.52 -0.31 -0.76
N GLN A 56 12.67 -0.39 -1.44
CA GLN A 56 13.97 -0.20 -0.81
C GLN A 56 14.09 1.17 -0.13
N LYS A 57 13.81 2.26 -0.84
CA LYS A 57 13.87 3.62 -0.30
C LYS A 57 12.87 3.85 0.83
N THR A 58 11.74 3.15 0.77
CA THR A 58 10.74 3.20 1.85
C THR A 58 11.28 2.57 3.13
N VAL A 59 11.93 1.41 3.03
CA VAL A 59 12.58 0.76 4.19
C VAL A 59 13.68 1.65 4.76
N GLU A 60 14.55 2.20 3.91
CA GLU A 60 15.60 3.14 4.32
C GLU A 60 15.03 4.33 5.10
N TYR A 61 13.93 4.91 4.62
CA TYR A 61 13.29 6.05 5.27
C TYR A 61 12.63 5.68 6.61
N ILE A 62 12.00 4.51 6.72
CA ILE A 62 11.43 4.04 8.00
C ILE A 62 12.54 3.87 9.05
N LEU A 63 13.67 3.27 8.68
CA LEU A 63 14.80 3.10 9.59
C LEU A 63 15.37 4.45 10.06
N GLN A 64 15.48 5.42 9.15
CA GLN A 64 15.90 6.77 9.49
C GLN A 64 14.94 7.44 10.48
N LEU A 65 13.63 7.37 10.25
CA LEU A 65 12.62 7.93 11.15
C LEU A 65 12.64 7.27 12.54
N GLN A 66 12.91 5.96 12.61
CA GLN A 66 13.02 5.26 13.89
C GLN A 66 14.24 5.73 14.68
N LEU A 67 15.38 5.91 14.01
CA LEU A 67 16.59 6.45 14.64
C LEU A 67 16.34 7.86 15.17
N GLU A 68 15.84 8.77 14.33
CA GLU A 68 15.56 10.16 14.72
C GLU A 68 14.57 10.23 15.90
N ASN A 69 13.50 9.42 15.87
CA ASN A 69 12.56 9.34 16.99
C ASN A 69 13.23 8.85 18.28
N SER A 70 14.17 7.91 18.20
CA SER A 70 14.88 7.41 19.40
C SER A 70 15.79 8.49 19.99
N GLU A 71 16.48 9.26 19.15
CA GLU A 71 17.35 10.36 19.58
C GLU A 71 16.53 11.50 20.19
N LEU A 72 15.40 11.87 19.58
CA LEU A 72 14.51 12.90 20.11
C LEU A 72 13.92 12.51 21.47
N LYS A 73 13.54 11.24 21.65
CA LYS A 73 13.07 10.73 22.95
C LYS A 73 14.16 10.81 24.02
N ALA A 74 15.37 10.37 23.69
CA ALA A 74 16.50 10.44 24.62
C ALA A 74 16.82 11.88 25.06
N LYS A 75 16.75 12.85 24.12
CA LYS A 75 16.91 14.27 24.45
C LYS A 75 15.82 14.76 25.40
N LEU A 76 14.57 14.42 25.12
CA LEU A 76 13.44 14.83 25.95
C LEU A 76 13.55 14.27 27.38
N ASP A 77 13.93 13.00 27.52
CA ASP A 77 14.16 12.36 28.82
C ASP A 77 15.30 13.02 29.60
N SER A 78 16.36 13.45 28.89
CA SER A 78 17.50 14.16 29.50
C SER A 78 17.20 15.61 29.91
N GLU A 79 16.24 16.27 29.26
CA GLU A 79 15.81 17.63 29.61
C GLU A 79 14.80 17.66 30.77
N HIS A 80 14.12 16.54 31.02
CA HIS A 80 13.11 16.41 32.08
C HIS A 80 13.60 15.64 33.32
N SER A 81 14.86 15.17 33.32
CA SER A 81 15.55 14.57 34.47
C SER A 81 16.46 15.58 35.16
#